data_AF-A0A957FZ74-F1
#
_entry.id   AF-A0A957FZ74-F1
#
_cell.length_a   1.000
_cell.length_b   1.000
_cell.length_c   1.000
_cell.angle_alpha   90.00
_cell.angle_beta   90.00
_cell.angle_gamma   90.00
#
_symmetry.space_group_name_H-M   'P 1'
#
loop_
_entity.id
_entity.type
_entity.pdbx_description
1 polymer ?
#
loop_
_entity_poly.entity_id
_entity_poly.type
_entity_poly.pdbx_seq_one_letter_code
_entity_poly.pdbx_strand_id
1 'polypeptide(L)'
;MDRITSRSLSKWALFILTILAIVAFVSCQDEQDGAGSLSADASAIAEARGLTPEDVAAALKTYTPSGVHDEYVMFASGGHGGQVYVIGIPSMRIIKKIAVFTPEPWQGYGYGAVDTMEVLAGGNAPGSTITWGDTHHPALSETAGDYDGQFLFINDKANGRVAVIDLRDFETKQLVKNPIALGDHGGTFSTPDTDWV
;
A
#
# COMPACT_ATOMS: atom_id res chain seq x y z
N MET A 1 -55.95 -4.25 66.20
CA MET A 1 -54.92 -5.20 65.73
C MET A 1 -55.38 -5.60 64.33
N ASP A 2 -54.98 -5.00 63.20
CA ASP A 2 -53.71 -5.25 62.49
C ASP A 2 -53.56 -4.29 61.28
N ARG A 3 -53.31 -2.99 61.50
CA ARG A 3 -53.08 -2.02 60.40
C ARG A 3 -51.71 -1.36 60.39
N ILE A 4 -50.87 -1.65 61.39
CA ILE A 4 -49.55 -1.00 61.56
C ILE A 4 -48.43 -1.85 60.94
N THR A 5 -48.61 -3.16 60.79
CA THR A 5 -47.58 -4.08 60.27
C THR A 5 -47.45 -4.06 58.75
N SER A 6 -48.54 -3.91 57.97
CA SER A 6 -48.48 -3.99 56.50
C SER A 6 -47.77 -2.81 55.82
N ARG A 7 -47.87 -1.59 56.39
CA ARG A 7 -47.21 -0.38 55.87
C ARG A 7 -45.69 -0.36 56.09
N SER A 8 -45.20 -1.08 57.09
CA SER A 8 -43.76 -1.24 57.34
C SER A 8 -43.17 -2.25 56.36
N LEU A 9 -43.82 -3.41 56.22
CA LEU A 9 -43.43 -4.46 55.28
C LEU A 9 -43.39 -3.97 53.83
N SER A 10 -44.32 -3.12 53.40
CA SER A 10 -44.32 -2.56 52.04
C SER A 10 -43.18 -1.56 51.79
N LYS A 11 -42.75 -0.81 52.81
CA LYS A 11 -41.61 0.13 52.69
C LYS A 11 -40.28 -0.61 52.67
N TRP A 12 -40.14 -1.67 53.46
CA TRP A 12 -38.97 -2.55 53.43
C TRP A 12 -38.89 -3.33 52.12
N ALA A 13 -40.02 -3.84 51.60
CA ALA A 13 -40.06 -4.49 50.30
C ALA A 13 -39.67 -3.53 49.15
N LEU A 14 -40.14 -2.28 49.20
CA LEU A 14 -39.80 -1.27 48.19
C LEU A 14 -38.32 -0.86 48.26
N PHE A 15 -37.76 -0.74 49.46
CA PHE A 15 -36.35 -0.44 49.71
C PHE A 15 -35.42 -1.57 49.26
N ILE A 16 -35.80 -2.83 49.54
CA ILE A 16 -35.07 -4.00 49.05
C ILE A 16 -35.16 -4.10 47.53
N LEU A 17 -36.31 -3.80 46.92
CA LEU A 17 -36.44 -3.76 45.46
C LEU A 17 -35.57 -2.66 44.82
N THR A 18 -35.46 -1.49 45.46
CA THR A 18 -34.60 -0.41 44.97
C THR A 18 -33.13 -0.75 45.12
N ILE A 19 -32.73 -1.37 46.23
CA ILE A 19 -31.35 -1.86 46.40
C ILE A 19 -31.05 -2.96 45.39
N LEU A 20 -31.95 -3.92 45.16
CA LEU A 20 -31.75 -4.95 44.13
C LEU A 20 -31.69 -4.34 42.73
N ALA A 21 -32.50 -3.32 42.43
CA ALA A 21 -32.46 -2.64 41.14
C ALA A 21 -31.16 -1.85 40.94
N ILE A 22 -30.62 -1.22 42.00
CA ILE A 22 -29.32 -0.54 41.97
C ILE A 22 -28.18 -1.56 41.83
N VAL A 23 -28.22 -2.66 42.57
CA VAL A 23 -27.21 -3.73 42.47
C VAL A 23 -27.25 -4.40 41.10
N ALA A 24 -28.43 -4.60 40.51
CA ALA A 24 -28.56 -5.10 39.14
C ALA A 24 -28.10 -4.07 38.08
N PHE A 25 -28.34 -2.77 38.30
CA PHE A 25 -27.80 -1.72 37.42
C PHE A 25 -26.28 -1.61 37.49
N VAL A 26 -25.70 -1.79 38.69
CA VAL A 26 -24.24 -1.79 38.90
C VAL A 26 -23.61 -3.09 38.40
N SER A 27 -24.27 -4.25 38.55
CA SER A 27 -23.74 -5.53 38.04
C SER A 27 -23.88 -5.69 36.53
N CYS A 28 -24.76 -4.92 35.87
CA CYS A 28 -24.86 -4.87 34.42
C CYS A 28 -23.89 -3.87 33.77
N GLN A 29 -23.11 -3.12 34.55
CA GLN A 29 -22.08 -2.22 34.00
C GLN A 29 -20.72 -2.90 33.78
N ASP A 30 -20.51 -4.11 34.31
CA ASP A 30 -19.22 -4.83 34.23
C ASP A 30 -19.19 -6.02 33.24
N GLU A 31 -20.25 -6.25 32.44
CA GLU A 31 -20.22 -7.25 31.36
C GLU A 31 -20.10 -6.59 29.98
N GLN A 32 -19.01 -5.85 29.78
CA GLN A 32 -18.47 -5.59 28.45
C GLN A 32 -17.00 -6.05 28.34
N ASP A 33 -16.65 -7.12 29.05
CA ASP A 33 -15.42 -7.87 28.86
C ASP A 33 -15.54 -8.74 27.59
N GLY A 34 -15.11 -8.18 26.45
CA GLY A 34 -15.05 -8.94 25.20
C GLY A 34 -14.60 -8.19 23.95
N ALA A 35 -14.46 -6.86 23.99
CA ALA A 35 -13.84 -6.08 22.92
C ALA A 35 -12.73 -5.24 23.54
N GLY A 36 -11.47 -5.57 23.25
CA GLY A 36 -10.31 -4.89 23.83
C GLY A 36 -10.37 -3.37 23.61
N SER A 37 -10.51 -2.62 24.69
CA SER A 37 -10.42 -1.16 24.67
C SER A 37 -8.98 -0.72 24.36
N LEU A 38 -8.82 0.40 23.67
CA LEU A 38 -7.51 1.02 23.45
C LEU A 38 -6.88 1.39 24.79
N SER A 39 -5.55 1.49 24.83
CA SER A 39 -4.88 2.05 26.01
C SER A 39 -5.34 3.49 26.24
N ALA A 40 -5.34 3.94 27.51
CA ALA A 40 -5.76 5.30 27.87
C ALA A 40 -5.01 6.37 27.05
N ASP A 41 -3.70 6.15 26.82
CA ASP A 41 -2.87 7.03 25.99
C ASP A 41 -3.32 7.05 24.52
N ALA A 42 -3.65 5.88 23.94
CA ALA A 42 -4.12 5.79 22.56
C ALA A 42 -5.50 6.43 22.37
N SER A 43 -6.41 6.27 23.35
CA SER A 43 -7.71 6.94 23.36
C SER A 43 -7.57 8.46 23.44
N ALA A 44 -6.69 8.97 24.30
CA ALA A 44 -6.42 10.41 24.41
C ALA A 44 -5.84 11.00 23.11
N ILE A 45 -4.97 10.25 22.42
CA ILE A 45 -4.46 10.64 21.10
C ILE A 45 -5.58 10.69 20.06
N ALA A 46 -6.47 9.69 20.04
CA ALA A 46 -7.60 9.65 19.11
C ALA A 46 -8.56 10.83 19.34
N GLU A 47 -8.91 11.11 20.60
CA GLU A 47 -9.74 12.26 20.99
C GLU A 47 -9.10 13.59 20.62
N ALA A 48 -7.82 13.79 20.93
CA ALA A 48 -7.10 15.02 20.59
C ALA A 48 -7.01 15.26 19.08
N ARG A 49 -7.03 14.20 18.28
CA ARG A 49 -7.07 14.25 16.81
C ARG A 49 -8.49 14.29 16.23
N GLY A 50 -9.53 14.22 17.07
CA GLY A 50 -10.93 14.20 16.64
C GLY A 50 -11.30 12.98 15.80
N LEU A 51 -10.64 11.84 16.02
CA LEU A 51 -10.85 10.63 15.23
C LEU A 51 -12.08 9.86 15.69
N THR A 52 -12.89 9.41 14.73
CA THR A 52 -13.95 8.44 15.00
C THR A 52 -13.35 7.05 15.24
N PRO A 53 -14.10 6.12 15.88
CA PRO A 53 -13.68 4.72 15.98
C PRO A 53 -13.33 4.11 14.61
N GLU A 54 -14.08 4.48 13.56
CA GLU A 54 -13.82 4.06 12.18
C GLU A 54 -12.48 4.58 11.65
N ASP A 55 -12.13 5.83 11.92
CA ASP A 55 -10.84 6.41 11.53
C ASP A 55 -9.68 5.70 12.23
N VAL A 56 -9.83 5.38 13.51
CA VAL A 56 -8.81 4.64 14.27
C VAL A 56 -8.62 3.24 13.70
N ALA A 57 -9.72 2.54 13.41
CA ALA A 57 -9.66 1.22 12.77
C ALA A 57 -9.01 1.29 11.38
N ALA A 58 -9.29 2.32 10.58
CA ALA A 58 -8.66 2.52 9.28
C ALA A 58 -7.15 2.80 9.40
N ALA A 59 -6.74 3.62 10.37
CA ALA A 59 -5.32 3.91 10.62
C ALA A 59 -4.55 2.66 11.08
N LEU A 60 -5.14 1.82 11.93
CA LEU A 60 -4.52 0.57 12.37
C LEU A 60 -4.35 -0.45 11.23
N LYS A 61 -5.23 -0.43 10.22
CA LYS A 61 -5.11 -1.29 9.03
C LYS A 61 -3.97 -0.89 8.10
N THR A 62 -3.50 0.36 8.14
CA THR A 62 -2.42 0.85 7.26
C THR A 62 -1.07 0.96 7.98
N TYR A 63 -1.08 0.94 9.31
CA TYR A 63 0.14 1.01 10.09
C TYR A 63 0.93 -0.31 10.02
N THR A 64 2.18 -0.22 9.57
CA THR A 64 3.14 -1.34 9.61
C THR A 64 4.30 -0.97 10.54
N PRO A 65 4.51 -1.68 11.67
CA PRO A 65 5.57 -1.37 12.62
C PRO A 65 6.99 -1.51 12.05
N SER A 66 7.96 -0.89 12.72
CA SER A 66 9.38 -1.10 12.42
C SER A 66 9.78 -2.57 12.62
N GLY A 67 10.60 -3.10 11.72
CA GLY A 67 11.03 -4.50 11.75
C GLY A 67 10.02 -5.50 11.18
N VAL A 68 8.85 -5.03 10.72
CA VAL A 68 7.83 -5.84 10.08
C VAL A 68 7.79 -5.53 8.58
N HIS A 69 7.69 -6.59 7.77
CA HIS A 69 7.53 -6.46 6.31
C HIS A 69 6.09 -6.11 5.95
N ASP A 70 5.94 -5.33 4.88
CA ASP A 70 4.66 -5.17 4.19
C ASP A 70 4.21 -6.51 3.58
N GLU A 71 2.91 -6.71 3.45
CA GLU A 71 2.30 -7.94 2.96
C GLU A 71 2.41 -8.06 1.44
N TYR A 72 2.25 -6.93 0.73
CA TYR A 72 2.35 -6.87 -0.72
C TYR A 72 3.34 -5.80 -1.17
N VAL A 73 3.81 -5.96 -2.40
CA VAL A 73 4.60 -4.96 -3.12
C VAL A 73 3.81 -4.47 -4.31
N MET A 74 3.73 -3.16 -4.46
CA MET A 74 3.16 -2.48 -5.62
C MET A 74 4.27 -1.88 -6.46
N PHE A 75 4.30 -2.23 -7.75
CA PHE A 75 5.13 -1.56 -8.75
C PHE A 75 4.31 -0.42 -9.36
N ALA A 76 4.69 0.81 -9.02
CA ALA A 76 4.00 2.01 -9.45
C ALA A 76 4.81 2.74 -10.52
N SER A 77 4.11 3.23 -11.54
CA SER A 77 4.68 4.16 -12.50
C SER A 77 5.18 5.44 -11.80
N GLY A 78 6.32 5.96 -12.25
CA GLY A 78 6.85 7.26 -11.87
C GLY A 78 6.38 8.42 -12.76
N GLY A 79 5.47 8.16 -13.71
CA GLY A 79 5.02 9.11 -14.72
C GLY A 79 6.18 9.78 -15.45
N HIS A 80 6.07 11.10 -15.56
CA HIS A 80 7.04 12.03 -16.18
C HIS A 80 8.46 11.98 -15.59
N GLY A 81 8.69 11.29 -14.46
CA GLY A 81 10.03 11.06 -13.96
C GLY A 81 10.78 9.97 -14.74
N GLY A 82 10.06 9.03 -15.37
CA GLY A 82 10.67 7.97 -16.18
C GLY A 82 11.24 6.80 -15.36
N GLN A 83 10.93 6.71 -14.06
CA GLN A 83 11.34 5.64 -13.14
C GLN A 83 10.15 4.75 -12.73
N VAL A 84 10.42 3.62 -12.10
CA VAL A 84 9.41 2.81 -11.40
C VAL A 84 9.63 2.90 -9.88
N TYR A 85 8.55 3.04 -9.13
CA TYR A 85 8.57 2.97 -7.66
C TYR A 85 8.10 1.61 -7.19
N VAL A 86 8.83 1.06 -6.23
CA VAL A 86 8.42 -0.14 -5.49
C VAL A 86 7.90 0.33 -4.15
N ILE A 87 6.64 0.01 -3.85
CA ILE A 87 5.91 0.51 -2.69
C ILE A 87 5.40 -0.66 -1.86
N GLY A 88 5.64 -0.65 -0.56
CA GLY A 88 5.08 -1.64 0.37
C GLY A 88 3.62 -1.34 0.70
N ILE A 89 2.78 -2.38 0.74
CA ILE A 89 1.36 -2.30 1.12
C ILE A 89 1.15 -3.14 2.40
N PRO A 90 0.55 -2.58 3.46
CA PRO A 90 -0.27 -1.37 3.46
C PRO A 90 0.43 -0.09 3.93
N SER A 91 1.73 -0.12 4.24
CA SER A 91 2.43 1.05 4.79
C SER A 91 2.57 2.23 3.84
N MET A 92 2.42 2.00 2.54
CA MET A 92 2.60 2.97 1.45
C MET A 92 4.01 3.58 1.38
N ARG A 93 5.00 2.95 2.00
CA ARG A 93 6.39 3.40 1.97
C ARG A 93 7.03 3.05 0.62
N ILE A 94 7.74 4.00 0.03
CA ILE A 94 8.62 3.72 -1.11
C ILE A 94 9.84 2.95 -0.59
N ILE A 95 9.99 1.70 -1.01
CA ILE A 95 11.09 0.83 -0.59
C ILE A 95 12.26 0.85 -1.59
N LYS A 96 11.97 1.11 -2.87
CA LYS A 96 12.98 1.22 -3.92
C LYS A 96 12.46 2.15 -5.02
N LYS A 97 13.39 2.86 -5.64
CA LYS A 97 13.20 3.50 -6.94
C LYS A 97 14.11 2.78 -7.95
N ILE A 98 13.52 2.34 -9.05
CA ILE A 98 14.20 1.65 -10.16
C ILE A 98 14.37 2.67 -11.28
N ALA A 99 15.61 3.00 -11.64
CA ALA A 99 15.89 3.81 -12.82
C ALA A 99 15.56 3.05 -14.09
N VAL A 100 14.93 3.71 -15.06
CA VAL A 100 14.50 3.09 -16.32
C VAL A 100 14.85 3.98 -17.51
N PHE A 101 14.07 5.04 -17.74
CA PHE A 101 14.16 5.86 -18.95
C PHE A 101 14.94 7.17 -18.79
N THR A 102 15.13 7.60 -17.54
CA THR A 102 15.83 8.83 -17.17
C THR A 102 17.10 8.46 -16.40
N PRO A 103 18.26 9.07 -16.71
CA PRO A 103 19.47 8.92 -15.89
C PRO A 103 19.21 9.31 -14.42
N GLU A 104 19.67 8.49 -13.48
CA GLU A 104 19.41 8.65 -12.04
C GLU A 104 20.76 8.75 -11.30
N PRO A 105 21.25 9.97 -11.03
CA PRO A 105 22.64 10.19 -10.60
C PRO A 105 22.95 9.62 -9.22
N TRP A 106 21.97 9.49 -8.33
CA TRP A 106 22.19 8.92 -7.00
C TRP A 106 22.46 7.40 -7.04
N GLN A 107 22.03 6.71 -8.10
CA GLN A 107 22.32 5.28 -8.35
C GLN A 107 23.52 5.08 -9.27
N GLY A 108 23.98 6.12 -9.97
CA GLY A 108 24.95 6.03 -11.05
C GLY A 108 24.39 5.50 -12.38
N TYR A 109 23.08 5.22 -12.46
CA TYR A 109 22.43 4.75 -13.68
C TYR A 109 22.44 5.85 -14.75
N GLY A 110 23.09 5.56 -15.88
CA GLY A 110 23.32 6.56 -16.93
C GLY A 110 24.47 7.54 -16.62
N TYR A 111 25.25 7.30 -15.56
CA TYR A 111 26.37 8.14 -15.15
C TYR A 111 27.59 7.27 -14.76
N GLY A 112 28.34 6.81 -15.76
CA GLY A 112 29.67 6.21 -15.58
C GLY A 112 29.74 4.69 -15.59
N ALA A 113 28.65 3.98 -15.27
CA ALA A 113 28.54 2.54 -15.47
C ALA A 113 28.19 2.24 -16.95
N VAL A 114 29.14 1.68 -17.69
CA VAL A 114 29.07 1.53 -19.16
C VAL A 114 27.84 0.74 -19.59
N ASP A 115 27.56 -0.36 -18.90
CA ASP A 115 26.39 -1.21 -19.09
C ASP A 115 25.07 -0.44 -18.98
N THR A 116 24.91 0.41 -17.95
CA THR A 116 23.67 1.20 -17.78
C THR A 116 23.51 2.27 -18.87
N MET A 117 24.63 2.84 -19.34
CA MET A 117 24.61 3.81 -20.44
C MET A 117 24.27 3.13 -21.77
N GLU A 118 24.74 1.90 -21.99
CA GLU A 118 24.40 1.08 -23.15
C GLU A 118 22.91 0.69 -23.14
N VAL A 119 22.37 0.28 -21.99
CA VAL A 119 20.94 -0.01 -21.83
C VAL A 119 20.10 1.23 -22.18
N LEU A 120 20.41 2.39 -21.61
CA LEU A 120 19.74 3.66 -21.95
C LEU A 120 19.81 3.98 -23.44
N ALA A 121 21.00 3.81 -24.04
CA ALA A 121 21.21 4.05 -25.46
C ALA A 121 20.41 3.10 -26.36
N GLY A 122 20.09 1.89 -25.90
CA GLY A 122 19.22 0.94 -26.61
C GLY A 122 17.80 1.47 -26.88
N GLY A 123 17.33 2.40 -26.04
CA GLY A 123 16.04 3.07 -26.23
C GLY A 123 16.07 4.26 -27.20
N ASN A 124 17.23 4.63 -27.76
CA ASN A 124 17.34 5.82 -28.60
C ASN A 124 16.62 5.65 -29.95
N ALA A 125 15.95 6.71 -30.39
CA ALA A 125 15.54 6.82 -31.78
C ALA A 125 16.75 7.11 -32.68
N PRO A 126 16.74 6.70 -33.96
CA PRO A 126 17.85 6.96 -34.88
C PRO A 126 18.25 8.44 -34.90
N GLY A 127 19.53 8.72 -34.64
CA GLY A 127 20.08 10.08 -34.64
C GLY A 127 19.74 10.93 -33.41
N SER A 128 19.10 10.37 -32.38
CA SER A 128 18.72 11.11 -31.17
C SER A 128 19.26 10.43 -29.91
N THR A 129 19.70 11.23 -28.93
CA THR A 129 19.96 10.74 -27.57
C THR A 129 18.78 11.14 -26.69
N ILE A 130 18.14 10.16 -26.05
CA ILE A 130 16.92 10.34 -25.25
C ILE A 130 17.26 10.02 -23.79
N THR A 131 17.22 11.05 -22.94
CA THR A 131 17.58 10.96 -21.50
C THR A 131 16.42 11.27 -20.57
N TRP A 132 15.18 11.13 -21.04
CA TRP A 132 13.96 11.40 -20.29
C TRP A 132 12.88 10.41 -20.72
N GLY A 133 11.83 10.24 -19.93
CA GLY A 133 10.68 9.42 -20.30
C GLY A 133 9.45 9.67 -19.43
N ASP A 134 8.34 9.06 -19.82
CA ASP A 134 7.06 9.11 -19.12
C ASP A 134 6.54 7.66 -18.96
N THR A 135 6.81 7.04 -17.81
CA THR A 135 6.35 5.66 -17.52
C THR A 135 4.84 5.63 -17.34
N HIS A 136 4.12 4.63 -17.85
CA HIS A 136 2.65 4.57 -17.69
C HIS A 136 2.15 3.28 -17.04
N HIS A 137 2.31 2.13 -17.69
CA HIS A 137 1.64 0.89 -17.31
C HIS A 137 2.66 -0.23 -17.02
N PRO A 138 2.96 -0.50 -15.74
CA PRO A 138 3.79 -1.63 -15.35
C PRO A 138 3.01 -2.95 -15.50
N ALA A 139 3.62 -3.97 -16.10
CA ALA A 139 3.10 -5.33 -16.17
C ALA A 139 4.13 -6.34 -15.67
N LEU A 140 3.69 -7.28 -14.83
CA LEU A 140 4.54 -8.36 -14.33
C LEU A 140 4.54 -9.53 -15.32
N SER A 141 5.62 -10.30 -15.31
CA SER A 141 5.62 -11.60 -15.98
C SER A 141 4.71 -12.59 -15.27
N GLU A 142 4.08 -13.44 -16.07
CA GLU A 142 3.15 -14.48 -15.67
C GLU A 142 3.62 -15.85 -16.20
N THR A 143 3.32 -16.90 -15.43
CA THR A 143 3.36 -18.30 -15.85
C THR A 143 2.00 -18.91 -15.55
N ALA A 144 1.33 -19.47 -16.56
CA ALA A 144 -0.04 -19.98 -16.47
C ALA A 144 -1.07 -18.97 -15.91
N GLY A 145 -0.82 -17.67 -16.07
CA GLY A 145 -1.69 -16.57 -15.61
C GLY A 145 -1.46 -16.12 -14.17
N ASP A 146 -0.48 -16.71 -13.47
CA ASP A 146 -0.06 -16.27 -12.15
C ASP A 146 1.26 -15.50 -12.24
N TYR A 147 1.40 -14.41 -11.47
CA TYR A 147 2.65 -13.66 -11.41
C TYR A 147 3.80 -14.54 -10.92
N ASP A 148 4.84 -14.67 -11.74
CA ASP A 148 5.99 -15.53 -11.44
C ASP A 148 7.17 -14.76 -10.82
N GLY A 149 7.07 -13.43 -10.77
CA GLY A 149 8.04 -12.54 -10.13
C GLY A 149 9.40 -12.48 -10.83
N GLN A 150 9.49 -12.85 -12.11
CA GLN A 150 10.76 -12.83 -12.85
C GLN A 150 11.08 -11.44 -13.41
N PHE A 151 10.12 -10.83 -14.10
CA PHE A 151 10.31 -9.59 -14.83
C PHE A 151 9.17 -8.59 -14.58
N LEU A 152 9.51 -7.32 -14.77
CA LEU A 152 8.56 -6.23 -14.89
C LEU A 152 8.80 -5.52 -16.23
N PHE A 153 7.73 -5.32 -16.97
CA PHE A 153 7.70 -4.54 -18.20
C PHE A 153 7.08 -3.18 -17.92
N ILE A 154 7.58 -2.13 -18.58
CA ILE A 154 7.05 -0.78 -18.45
C ILE A 154 7.24 -0.01 -19.75
N ASN A 155 6.20 0.69 -20.20
CA ASN A 155 6.26 1.52 -21.40
C ASN A 155 6.65 2.97 -21.07
N ASP A 156 7.28 3.62 -22.04
CA ASP A 156 7.45 5.07 -22.11
C ASP A 156 6.53 5.66 -23.18
N LYS A 157 5.53 6.40 -22.70
CA LYS A 157 4.55 7.04 -23.56
C LYS A 157 5.15 8.07 -24.48
N ALA A 158 6.12 8.82 -24.00
CA ALA A 158 6.55 10.02 -24.67
C ALA A 158 7.47 9.75 -25.87
N ASN A 159 8.22 8.65 -25.83
CA ASN A 159 9.15 8.27 -26.90
C ASN A 159 8.85 6.90 -27.52
N GLY A 160 7.75 6.24 -27.15
CA GLY A 160 7.34 4.96 -27.73
C GLY A 160 8.40 3.88 -27.54
N ARG A 161 8.76 3.61 -26.28
CA ARG A 161 9.76 2.62 -25.86
C ARG A 161 9.13 1.68 -24.84
N VAL A 162 9.70 0.48 -24.71
CA VAL A 162 9.39 -0.47 -23.64
C VAL A 162 10.68 -0.89 -22.96
N ALA A 163 10.63 -1.06 -21.65
CA ALA A 163 11.74 -1.55 -20.84
C ALA A 163 11.43 -2.92 -20.25
N VAL A 164 12.48 -3.72 -20.08
CA VAL A 164 12.48 -4.97 -19.30
C VAL A 164 13.29 -4.75 -18.04
N ILE A 165 12.70 -5.04 -16.89
CA ILE A 165 13.32 -4.96 -15.56
C ILE A 165 13.37 -6.36 -14.98
N ASP A 166 14.54 -6.77 -14.50
CA ASP A 166 14.71 -8.04 -13.77
C ASP A 166 14.38 -7.83 -12.29
N LEU A 167 13.44 -8.61 -11.76
CA LEU A 167 12.98 -8.45 -10.38
C LEU A 167 13.89 -9.13 -9.35
N ARG A 168 14.89 -9.90 -9.79
CA ARG A 168 15.89 -10.48 -8.88
C ARG A 168 16.83 -9.43 -8.30
N ASP A 169 17.16 -8.41 -9.09
CA ASP A 169 18.06 -7.32 -8.70
C ASP A 169 17.46 -5.91 -8.82
N PHE A 170 16.23 -5.79 -9.34
CA PHE A 170 15.50 -4.54 -9.51
C PHE A 170 16.23 -3.55 -10.44
N GLU A 171 16.75 -4.05 -11.56
CA GLU A 171 17.46 -3.25 -12.55
C GLU A 171 16.87 -3.40 -13.96
N THR A 172 16.87 -2.31 -14.72
CA THR A 172 16.52 -2.34 -16.16
C THR A 172 17.61 -3.06 -16.93
N LYS A 173 17.23 -4.11 -17.66
CA LYS A 173 18.14 -4.94 -18.46
C LYS A 173 18.08 -4.63 -19.94
N GLN A 174 16.94 -4.12 -20.41
CA GLN A 174 16.75 -3.82 -21.82
C GLN A 174 15.80 -2.64 -22.00
N LEU A 175 16.08 -1.83 -23.01
CA LEU A 175 15.18 -0.82 -23.55
C LEU A 175 15.05 -1.04 -25.05
N VAL A 176 13.82 -1.04 -25.54
CA VAL A 176 13.51 -1.20 -26.97
C VAL A 176 12.68 -0.03 -27.44
N LYS A 177 13.16 0.66 -28.47
CA LYS A 177 12.38 1.66 -29.20
C LYS A 177 11.50 0.98 -30.23
N ASN A 178 10.19 1.25 -30.20
CA ASN A 178 9.31 0.85 -31.30
C ASN A 178 9.72 1.61 -32.57
N PRO A 179 10.07 0.94 -33.68
CA PRO A 179 10.58 1.62 -34.87
C PRO A 179 9.51 2.40 -35.66
N ILE A 180 8.22 2.17 -35.37
CA ILE A 180 7.09 2.73 -36.11
C ILE A 180 6.38 3.80 -35.27
N ALA A 181 6.12 3.51 -34.00
CA ALA A 181 5.35 4.39 -33.12
C ALA A 181 6.20 5.55 -32.56
N LEU A 182 5.62 6.75 -32.51
CA LEU A 182 6.27 7.91 -31.87
C LEU A 182 6.02 7.95 -30.36
N GLY A 183 4.88 7.43 -29.92
CA GLY A 183 4.50 7.33 -28.52
C GLY A 183 3.70 6.06 -28.28
N ASP A 184 3.71 5.60 -27.04
CA ASP A 184 3.05 4.37 -26.64
C ASP A 184 2.29 4.56 -25.33
N HIS A 185 1.00 4.87 -25.41
CA HIS A 185 0.16 4.90 -24.22
C HIS A 185 -0.43 3.54 -23.90
N GLY A 186 -0.60 2.66 -24.90
CA GLY A 186 -1.35 1.41 -24.81
C GLY A 186 -0.89 0.52 -23.66
N GLY A 187 0.33 0.72 -23.15
CA GLY A 187 0.83 0.07 -21.95
C GLY A 187 1.46 -1.27 -22.25
N THR A 188 2.14 -1.83 -21.26
CA THR A 188 2.62 -3.21 -21.34
C THR A 188 1.55 -4.14 -20.77
N PHE A 189 1.28 -5.26 -21.43
CA PHE A 189 0.36 -6.29 -20.94
C PHE A 189 0.90 -7.67 -21.29
N SER A 190 1.32 -8.42 -20.28
CA SER A 190 1.83 -9.79 -20.47
C SER A 190 0.71 -10.74 -20.85
N THR A 191 0.97 -11.66 -21.76
CA THR A 191 0.14 -12.86 -21.90
C THR A 191 0.35 -13.80 -20.69
N PRO A 192 -0.55 -14.77 -20.44
CA PRO A 192 -0.48 -15.65 -19.27
C PRO A 192 0.84 -16.41 -19.06
N ASP A 193 1.62 -16.63 -20.12
CA ASP A 193 2.94 -17.27 -20.08
C ASP A 193 4.07 -16.32 -20.49
N THR A 194 3.78 -15.01 -20.60
CA THR A 194 4.72 -13.96 -21.01
C THR A 194 5.38 -14.22 -22.38
N ASP A 195 4.71 -14.96 -23.27
CA ASP A 195 5.16 -15.12 -24.67
C ASP A 195 5.20 -13.76 -25.40
N TRP A 196 4.30 -12.84 -25.02
CA TRP A 196 4.18 -11.50 -25.56
C TRP A 196 3.89 -10.48 -24.47
N VAL A 197 4.30 -9.24 -24.75
CA VAL A 197 4.09 -8.03 -23.94
C VAL A 197 3.67 -6.90 -24.85
#